data_AF-A0A1C0U9U0-F1
#
_entry.id   AF-A0A1C0U9U0-F1
#
_cell.length_a   1.000
_cell.length_b   1.000
_cell.length_c   1.000
_cell.angle_alpha   90.00
_cell.angle_beta   90.00
_cell.angle_gamma   90.00
#
_symmetry.space_group_name_H-M   'P 1'
#
loop_
_entity.id
_entity.type
_entity.pdbx_description
1 polymer ?
#
loop_
_entity_poly.entity_id
_entity_poly.type
_entity_poly.pdbx_seq_one_letter_code
_entity_poly.pdbx_strand_id
1 'polypeptide(L)'
;MPKPFNQHPPRWLIPLLGSLVAFGPLSIDMYLPALPEMARQLQATQGQMQYTLGAFFIGFCIGMLLYGPLSDRLGRRKHYRMNPLLLWLL
;
A
#
# COMPACT_ATOMS: atom_id res chain seq x y z
N MET A 1 -24.54 1.32 28.17
CA MET A 1 -24.94 2.07 26.95
C MET A 1 -23.73 2.14 26.00
N PRO A 2 -23.70 1.42 24.86
CA PRO A 2 -22.55 1.43 23.95
C PRO A 2 -22.52 2.73 23.12
N LYS A 3 -21.38 3.45 23.16
CA LYS A 3 -21.18 4.70 22.41
C LYS A 3 -21.26 4.44 20.89
N PRO A 4 -22.00 5.25 20.11
CA PRO A 4 -22.01 5.11 18.65
C PRO A 4 -20.62 5.41 18.10
N PHE A 5 -20.05 4.49 17.33
CA PHE A 5 -18.76 4.59 16.66
C PHE A 5 -18.80 5.57 15.47
N ASN A 6 -19.37 6.77 15.65
CA ASN A 6 -19.35 7.79 14.61
C ASN A 6 -18.05 8.60 14.69
N GLN A 7 -16.95 7.99 14.25
CA GLN A 7 -15.72 8.73 13.96
C GLN A 7 -15.66 8.85 12.44
N HIS A 8 -16.22 9.93 11.90
CA HIS A 8 -15.89 10.33 10.54
C HIS A 8 -14.38 10.61 10.53
N PRO A 9 -13.58 9.89 9.73
CA PRO A 9 -12.17 10.19 9.63
C PRO A 9 -12.05 11.65 9.17
N PRO A 10 -11.07 12.40 9.69
CA PRO A 10 -10.88 13.77 9.29
C PRO A 10 -10.76 13.86 7.76
N ARG A 11 -11.42 14.82 7.13
CA ARG A 11 -11.44 14.97 5.66
C ARG A 11 -10.05 15.17 5.06
N TRP A 12 -9.08 15.66 5.86
CA TRP A 12 -7.67 15.79 5.48
C TRP A 12 -6.93 14.46 5.39
N LEU A 13 -7.44 13.39 6.02
CA LEU A 13 -6.84 12.07 5.97
C LEU A 13 -6.98 11.44 4.57
N ILE A 14 -8.06 11.78 3.85
CA ILE A 14 -8.35 11.26 2.51
C ILE A 14 -7.28 11.67 1.50
N PRO A 15 -6.96 12.97 1.30
CA PRO A 15 -5.88 13.36 0.40
C PRO A 15 -4.52 12.91 0.93
N LEU A 16 -4.27 12.91 2.25
CA LEU A 16 -3.00 12.45 2.81
C LEU A 16 -2.72 10.98 2.48
N LEU A 17 -3.68 10.10 2.75
CA LEU A 17 -3.58 8.67 2.46
C LEU A 17 -3.56 8.43 0.95
N GLY A 18 -4.35 9.19 0.17
CA GLY A 18 -4.35 9.16 -1.29
C GLY A 18 -2.97 9.51 -1.87
N SER A 19 -2.33 10.57 -1.40
CA SER A 19 -0.97 10.97 -1.81
C SER A 19 0.07 9.94 -1.40
N LEU A 20 -0.05 9.34 -0.21
CA LEU A 20 0.86 8.31 0.28
C LEU A 20 0.79 7.04 -0.59
N VAL A 21 -0.42 6.65 -1.02
CA VAL A 21 -0.63 5.52 -1.94
C VAL A 21 -0.19 5.85 -3.36
N ALA A 22 -0.46 7.07 -3.85
CA ALA A 22 -0.07 7.51 -5.19
C ALA A 22 1.46 7.58 -5.41
N PHE A 23 2.23 7.70 -4.33
CA PHE A 23 3.71 7.75 -4.39
C PHE A 23 4.33 6.49 -5.02
N GLY A 24 3.70 5.33 -4.82
CA GLY A 24 4.14 4.05 -5.38
C GLY A 24 4.11 4.03 -6.93
N PRO A 25 2.92 4.11 -7.57
CA PRO A 25 2.81 4.13 -9.02
C PRO A 25 3.55 5.32 -9.66
N LEU A 26 3.57 6.49 -9.01
CA LEU A 26 4.34 7.65 -9.50
C LEU A 26 5.84 7.36 -9.56
N SER A 27 6.38 6.68 -8.54
CA SER A 27 7.78 6.26 -8.54
C SER A 27 8.08 5.27 -9.68
N ILE A 28 7.18 4.33 -9.95
CA ILE A 28 7.34 3.33 -11.02
C ILE A 28 7.30 4.00 -12.40
N ASP A 29 6.34 4.91 -12.62
CA ASP A 29 6.20 5.67 -13.87
C ASP A 29 7.45 6.52 -14.15
N MET A 30 8.11 7.03 -13.12
CA MET A 30 9.38 7.76 -13.25
C MET A 30 10.60 6.82 -13.38
N TYR A 31 10.55 5.62 -12.78
CA TYR A 31 11.65 4.66 -12.81
C TYR A 31 11.82 4.02 -14.20
N LEU A 32 10.70 3.66 -14.84
CA LEU A 32 10.70 2.97 -16.14
C LEU A 32 11.46 3.71 -17.27
N PRO A 33 11.27 5.02 -17.50
CA PRO A 33 12.06 5.78 -18.48
C PRO A 33 13.49 6.06 -18.02
N ALA A 34 13.77 6.04 -16.70
CA ALA A 34 15.10 6.25 -16.15
C ALA A 34 15.99 4.99 -16.18
N LEU A 35 15.40 3.80 -16.33
CA LEU A 35 16.11 2.53 -16.47
C LEU A 35 17.24 2.52 -17.53
N PRO A 36 17.01 2.94 -18.79
CA PRO A 36 18.06 2.95 -19.81
C PRO A 36 19.21 3.92 -19.47
N GLU A 37 18.92 5.07 -18.86
CA GLU A 37 19.96 6.03 -18.45
C GLU A 37 20.75 5.53 -17.23
N MET A 38 20.07 4.91 -16.25
CA MET A 38 20.73 4.26 -15.10
C MET A 38 21.63 3.10 -15.54
N ALA A 39 21.20 2.29 -16.52
CA ALA A 39 22.01 1.22 -17.09
C ALA A 39 23.29 1.77 -17.77
N ARG A 40 23.17 2.91 -18.45
CA ARG A 40 24.29 3.59 -19.11
C ARG A 40 25.28 4.19 -18.10
N GLN A 41 24.77 4.79 -17.02
CA GLN A 41 25.60 5.42 -15.97
C GLN A 41 26.30 4.39 -15.07
N LEU A 42 25.67 3.27 -14.75
CA LEU A 42 26.29 2.20 -13.96
C LEU A 42 27.17 1.25 -14.78
N GLN A 43 27.26 1.41 -16.10
CA GLN A 43 27.85 0.43 -17.02
C GLN A 43 27.35 -1.00 -16.79
N ALA A 44 26.09 -1.13 -16.38
CA ALA A 44 25.50 -2.39 -15.95
C ALA A 44 24.73 -3.05 -17.11
N THR A 45 24.92 -4.35 -17.30
CA THR A 45 24.19 -5.12 -18.31
C THR A 45 22.71 -5.24 -17.91
N GLN A 46 21.78 -5.44 -18.87
CA GLN A 46 20.34 -5.61 -18.57
C GLN A 46 20.06 -6.63 -17.45
N GLY A 47 20.85 -7.70 -17.36
CA GLY A 47 20.75 -8.71 -16.30
C GLY A 47 21.02 -8.15 -14.89
N GLN A 48 21.95 -7.20 -14.74
CA GLN A 48 22.25 -6.56 -13.45
C GLN A 48 21.11 -5.63 -13.01
N MET A 49 20.48 -4.91 -13.95
CA MET A 49 19.31 -4.08 -13.67
C MET A 49 18.11 -4.91 -13.19
N GLN A 50 17.95 -6.14 -13.70
CA GLN A 50 16.91 -7.06 -13.24
C GLN A 50 17.10 -7.49 -11.77
N TYR A 51 18.33 -7.65 -11.31
CA TYR A 51 18.61 -7.93 -9.89
C TYR A 51 18.22 -6.76 -8.98
N THR A 52 18.51 -5.52 -9.38
CA THR A 52 18.13 -4.32 -8.61
C THR A 52 16.62 -4.15 -8.56
N LEU A 53 15.94 -4.36 -9.68
CA LEU A 53 14.48 -4.32 -9.76
C LEU A 53 13.84 -5.45 -8.93
N GLY A 54 14.41 -6.64 -8.97
CA GLY A 54 14.01 -7.77 -8.12
C GLY A 54 14.18 -7.46 -6.63
N ALA A 55 15.30 -6.87 -6.22
CA ALA A 55 15.54 -6.44 -4.85
C ALA A 55 14.52 -5.37 -4.40
N PHE A 56 14.18 -4.42 -5.28
CA PHE A 56 13.13 -3.42 -5.03
C PHE A 56 11.76 -4.08 -4.80
N PHE A 57 11.35 -4.99 -5.67
CA PHE A 57 10.08 -5.71 -5.51
C PHE A 57 10.06 -6.60 -4.27
N ILE A 58 11.17 -7.26 -3.92
CA ILE A 58 11.27 -8.05 -2.69
C ILE A 58 11.08 -7.15 -1.46
N GLY A 59 11.78 -6.01 -1.41
CA GLY A 59 11.61 -5.04 -0.33
C GLY A 59 10.19 -4.50 -0.24
N PHE A 60 9.56 -4.22 -1.40
CA PHE A 60 8.18 -3.76 -1.47
C PHE A 60 7.18 -4.82 -1.01
N CYS A 61 7.35 -6.08 -1.42
CA CYS A 61 6.54 -7.21 -0.98
C CYS A 61 6.64 -7.43 0.53
N ILE A 62 7.84 -7.35 1.11
CA ILE A 62 8.03 -7.41 2.56
C ILE A 62 7.30 -6.25 3.24
N GLY A 63 7.41 -5.03 2.70
CA GLY A 63 6.70 -3.86 3.19
C GLY A 63 5.18 -4.05 3.20
N MET A 64 4.60 -4.54 2.10
CA MET A 64 3.16 -4.83 2.01
C MET A 64 2.73 -5.95 2.97
N LEU A 65 3.54 -6.99 3.13
CA LEU A 65 3.26 -8.09 4.05
C LEU A 65 3.28 -7.64 5.52
N LEU A 66 4.08 -6.62 5.87
CA LEU A 66 4.05 -6.01 7.21
C LEU A 66 2.89 -5.02 7.36
N TYR A 67 2.59 -4.25 6.31
CA TYR A 67 1.53 -3.24 6.32
C TYR A 67 0.12 -3.85 6.42
N GLY A 68 -0.12 -5.00 5.78
CA GLY A 68 -1.39 -5.75 5.86
C GLY A 68 -1.82 -6.08 7.30
N PRO A 69 -1.09 -6.92 8.05
CA PRO A 69 -1.41 -7.28 9.43
C PRO A 69 -1.32 -6.12 10.40
N LEU A 70 -0.47 -5.11 10.15
CA LEU A 70 -0.43 -3.89 10.96
C LEU A 70 -1.71 -3.06 10.79
N SER A 71 -2.20 -2.91 9.56
CA SER A 71 -3.49 -2.30 9.24
C SER A 71 -4.65 -3.08 9.86
N ASP A 72 -4.59 -4.41 9.79
CA ASP A 72 -5.62 -5.30 10.33
C ASP A 72 -5.70 -5.24 11.87
N ARG A 73 -4.55 -5.07 12.54
CA ARG A 73 -4.49 -4.84 14.00
C ARG A 73 -5.01 -3.47 14.42
N LEU A 74 -4.82 -2.43 13.61
CA LEU A 74 -5.30 -1.07 13.88
C LEU A 74 -6.81 -0.91 13.56
N GLY A 75 -7.35 -1.66 12.59
CA GLY A 75 -8.76 -1.59 12.17
C GLY A 75 -9.74 -2.53 12.89
N ARG A 76 -9.28 -3.69 13.40
CA ARG A 76 -10.16 -4.71 14.00
C ARG A 76 -10.80 -4.31 15.34
N ARG A 77 -10.45 -3.16 15.92
CA ARG A 77 -11.15 -2.60 17.10
C ARG A 77 -12.49 -1.90 16.77
N LYS A 78 -12.97 -1.90 15.51
CA LYS A 78 -14.18 -1.17 15.11
C LYS A 78 -15.28 -1.97 14.40
N HIS A 79 -15.22 -3.30 14.34
CA HIS A 79 -16.22 -4.08 13.58
C HIS A 79 -16.95 -5.19 14.34
N TYR A 80 -16.93 -5.21 15.68
CA TYR A 80 -17.83 -6.12 16.43
C TYR A 80 -19.27 -5.59 16.52
N ARG A 81 -19.93 -5.28 15.40
CA ARG A 81 -21.42 -5.28 15.32
C ARG A 81 -21.96 -5.18 13.90
N MET A 82 -21.69 -6.17 13.06
CA MET A 82 -22.62 -6.46 11.96
C MET A 82 -22.85 -7.95 11.96
N ASN A 83 -24.00 -8.35 12.48
CA ASN A 83 -24.47 -9.73 12.45
C ASN A 83 -24.81 -10.05 10.97
N PRO A 84 -24.06 -10.92 10.27
CA PRO A 84 -24.40 -11.27 8.89
C PRO A 84 -25.68 -12.12 8.78
N LEU A 85 -26.26 -12.59 9.90
CA LEU A 85 -27.45 -13.44 9.90
C LEU A 85 -28.76 -12.70 9.56
N LEU A 86 -28.81 -11.36 9.65
CA LEU A 86 -30.04 -10.59 9.36
C LEU A 86 -30.21 -10.27 7.87
N LEU A 87 -29.13 -10.38 7.08
CA LEU A 87 -29.13 -10.21 5.62
C LEU A 87 -29.48 -11.50 4.86
N TRP A 88 -29.51 -12.65 5.53
CA TRP A 88 -29.84 -13.97 4.95
C TRP A 88 -31.29 -14.41 5.20
N LEU A 89 -32.09 -13.60 5.92
CA LEU A 89 -33.47 -13.91 6.33
C LEU A 89 -34.53 -12.93 5.77
N LEU A 90 -34.13 -12.00 4.89
CA LEU A 90 -34.99 -11.14 4.08
C LEU A 90 -34.73 -11.47 2.60
#